data_AF-A0A7U3YF46-F1
#
_entry.id   AF-A0A7U3YF46-F1
#
_cell.length_a   1.000
_cell.length_b   1.000
_cell.length_c   1.000
_cell.angle_alpha   90.00
_cell.angle_beta   90.00
_cell.angle_gamma   90.00
#
_symmetry.space_group_name_H-M   'P 1'
#
loop_
_entity.id
_entity.type
_entity.pdbx_description
1 polymer ?
#
loop_
_entity_poly.entity_id
_entity_poly.type
_entity_poly.pdbx_seq_one_letter_code
_entity_poly.pdbx_strand_id
1 'polypeptide(L)' 'MKKKKRDNGFPTIAPGIDDDEELNEKATKEEIARGDYTKVVTLSFDEVDPAT' A
#
# COMPACT_ATOMS: atom_id res chain seq x y z
N MET A 1 27.29 -20.07 -2.77
CA MET A 1 26.46 -18.84 -2.83
C MET A 1 25.03 -19.22 -3.22
N LYS A 2 24.07 -19.09 -2.31
CA LYS A 2 22.68 -19.53 -2.51
C LYS A 2 21.95 -18.42 -3.30
N LYS A 3 21.60 -18.68 -4.57
CA LYS A 3 20.80 -17.74 -5.38
C LYS A 3 19.40 -17.63 -4.76
N LYS A 4 19.06 -16.49 -4.18
CA LYS A 4 17.68 -16.19 -3.74
C LYS A 4 16.78 -16.25 -4.97
N LYS A 5 15.78 -17.14 -4.94
CA LYS A 5 14.69 -17.14 -5.92
C LYS A 5 14.04 -15.76 -5.83
N ARG A 6 13.98 -15.04 -6.95
CA ARG A 6 13.19 -13.80 -7.04
C ARG A 6 11.74 -14.27 -6.98
N ASP A 7 11.04 -13.93 -5.91
CA ASP A 7 9.61 -14.20 -5.82
C ASP A 7 8.93 -13.57 -7.02
N ASN A 8 7.99 -14.30 -7.61
CA ASN A 8 7.30 -13.91 -8.83
C ASN A 8 6.42 -12.69 -8.59
N GLY A 9 6.97 -11.49 -8.79
CA GLY A 9 6.38 -10.37 -9.53
C GLY A 9 5.11 -9.68 -8.99
N PHE A 10 4.63 -9.99 -7.80
CA PHE A 10 3.56 -9.19 -7.19
C PHE A 10 4.15 -7.96 -6.50
N PRO A 11 3.52 -6.78 -6.63
CA PRO A 11 3.90 -5.61 -5.84
C PRO A 11 3.84 -5.96 -4.35
N THR A 12 4.93 -5.72 -3.63
CA THR A 12 5.03 -5.90 -2.19
C THR A 12 5.47 -4.61 -1.55
N ILE A 13 5.08 -4.39 -0.29
CA ILE A 13 5.52 -3.23 0.49
C ILE A 13 7.03 -3.34 0.72
N ALA A 14 7.76 -2.24 0.53
CA ALA A 14 9.20 -2.24 0.75
C ALA A 14 9.50 -2.30 2.26
N PRO A 15 10.55 -3.02 2.70
CA PRO A 15 10.91 -3.06 4.11
C PRO A 15 11.23 -1.66 4.65
N GLY A 16 10.60 -1.28 5.76
CA GLY A 16 10.85 0.02 6.42
C GLY A 16 9.96 1.17 5.96
N ILE A 17 9.03 0.93 5.03
CA ILE A 17 7.92 1.85 4.75
C ILE A 17 6.92 1.81 5.91
N ASP A 18 6.45 2.98 6.33
CA ASP A 18 5.25 3.12 7.16
C ASP A 18 4.02 3.07 6.23
N ASP A 19 3.25 1.98 6.28
CA ASP A 19 2.10 1.79 5.41
C ASP A 19 0.91 2.67 5.77
N ASP A 20 0.79 3.09 7.04
CA ASP A 20 -0.27 3.98 7.50
C ASP A 20 -0.01 5.43 7.10
N GLU A 21 1.24 5.87 7.08
CA GLU A 21 1.60 7.25 6.69
C GLU A 21 1.87 7.36 5.18
N GLU A 22 2.80 6.58 4.64
CA GLU A 22 3.32 6.78 3.28
C GLU A 22 2.33 6.32 2.20
N LEU A 23 1.65 5.18 2.39
CA LEU A 23 0.70 4.67 1.38
C LEU A 23 -0.62 5.44 1.36
N ASN A 24 -0.97 6.10 2.47
CA ASN A 24 -2.17 6.93 2.58
C ASN A 24 -1.91 8.39 2.16
N GLU A 25 -0.67 8.75 1.85
CA GLU A 25 -0.34 10.08 1.34
C GLU A 25 -1.06 10.35 0.01
N LYS A 26 -1.66 11.53 -0.11
CA LYS A 26 -2.37 11.94 -1.32
C LYS A 26 -1.37 12.48 -2.34
N ALA A 27 -1.31 11.82 -3.50
CA ALA A 27 -0.55 12.34 -4.63
C ALA A 27 -1.04 13.75 -5.04
N THR A 28 -0.09 14.62 -5.37
CA THR A 28 -0.33 15.95 -5.94
C THR A 28 -0.89 15.85 -7.35
N LYS A 29 -1.43 16.96 -7.88
CA LYS A 29 -1.99 16.97 -9.24
C LYS A 29 -0.92 16.70 -10.29
N GLU A 30 0.28 17.22 -10.05
CA GLU A 30 1.45 17.09 -10.92
C GLU A 30 1.95 15.64 -10.96
N GLU A 31 1.97 14.95 -9.82
CA GLU A 31 2.31 13.52 -9.72
C GLU A 31 1.28 12.65 -10.44
N ILE A 32 -0.01 12.92 -10.25
CA ILE A 32 -1.09 12.23 -10.97
C ILE A 32 -0.95 12.44 -12.48
N ALA A 33 -0.65 13.67 -12.92
CA ALA A 33 -0.48 13.98 -14.34
C ALA A 33 0.74 13.27 -14.96
N ARG A 34 1.81 13.03 -14.19
CA ARG A 34 2.99 12.28 -14.62
C ARG A 34 2.83 10.76 -14.51
N GLY A 35 1.81 10.29 -13.78
CA GLY A 35 1.63 8.86 -13.47
C GLY A 35 2.50 8.39 -12.30
N ASP A 36 3.08 9.32 -11.53
CA ASP A 36 3.95 9.05 -10.39
C ASP A 36 3.12 8.80 -9.12
N TYR A 37 2.23 7.80 -9.14
CA TYR A 37 1.41 7.44 -7.98
C TYR A 37 1.09 5.94 -7.98
N THR A 38 0.77 5.41 -6.80
CA THR A 38 0.26 4.05 -6.64
C THR A 38 -1.18 4.10 -6.15
N LYS A 39 -2.07 3.32 -6.77
CA LYS A 39 -3.45 3.20 -6.31
C LYS A 39 -3.51 2.21 -5.15
N VAL A 40 -3.88 2.72 -3.97
CA VAL A 40 -4.04 1.93 -2.74
C VAL A 40 -5.53 1.72 -2.46
N VAL A 41 -5.89 0.54 -1.95
CA VAL A 41 -7.24 0.20 -1.49
C VAL A 41 -7.12 -0.33 -0.07
N THR A 42 -7.74 0.36 0.88
CA THR A 42 -7.79 -0.05 2.28
C THR A 42 -9.08 -0.81 2.58
N LEU A 43 -8.97 -1.95 3.25
CA LEU A 43 -10.10 -2.71 3.77
C LEU A 43 -10.21 -2.43 5.26
N SER A 44 -11.31 -1.83 5.69
CA SER A 44 -11.62 -1.62 7.12
C SER A 44 -12.83 -2.45 7.52
N PHE A 45 -12.83 -2.95 8.76
CA PHE A 45 -13.96 -3.65 9.35
C PHE A 45 -14.64 -2.72 10.36
N ASP A 46 -15.92 -2.45 10.16
CA ASP A 46 -16.72 -1.62 11.06
C ASP A 46 -17.53 -2.55 11.97
N GLU A 47 -16.95 -2.90 13.12
CA GLU A 47 -17.62 -3.75 14.12
C GLU A 47 -18.73 -2.94 14.78
N VAL A 48 -19.97 -3.17 14.37
CA VAL A 48 -21.15 -2.69 15.10
C VAL A 48 -21.25 -3.53 16.36
N ASP A 49 -21.07 -2.89 17.52
CA ASP A 49 -21.28 -3.53 18.82
C ASP A 49 -22.69 -4.17 18.82
N PRO A 50 -22.83 -5.50 18.97
CA PRO A 50 -24.15 -6.11 18.99
C PRO A 50 -24.89 -5.54 20.19
N ALA A 51 -25.98 -4.81 19.93
CA ALA A 51 -26.85 -4.28 20.98
C ALA A 51 -27.33 -5.45 21.87
N THR A 52 -26.69 -5.61 23.03
CA THR A 52 -27.11 -6.52 24.10
C THR A 52 -28.34 -6.00 24.81
#